data_AF-A0A7C5BVS5-F1
#
_entry.id   AF-A0A7C5BVS5-F1
#
_cell.length_a   1.000
_cell.length_b   1.000
_cell.length_c   1.000
_cell.angle_alpha   90.00
_cell.angle_beta   90.00
_cell.angle_gamma   90.00
#
_symmetry.space_group_name_H-M   'P 1'
#
loop_
_entity.id
_entity.type
_entity.pdbx_description
1 polymer ?
#
loop_
_entity_poly.entity_id
_entity_poly.type
_entity_poly.pdbx_seq_one_letter_code
_entity_poly.pdbx_strand_id
1 'polypeptide(L)'
;MRELSGNRLAYLDSPCDPFFPGTGFPRLETPQWVGEEGVEAVIVLSVDDLRDPARHEQFLRPILERLKTVDGRAPVSLMANTLPPSHPLIQQWLQEGLTIEVHTITHPCPLLQQGDFSAAKRSYEECIDMIAERTGIPPCAVRIPCCDSMNSPSPRFFSEIFAARTPQGRFLSVDSSVLVVFTQQDTELDSAVVTDEEGRPRFSKYIPPEREMGNFVENYPYPYVIGNLCWEIPALMPSDWNAQHLNGRCSPVSLRDWKIAVDAVVLKRGIWALCFHPHGWVASDQIVALIEHVQEKFGARVKFLTFREVLRRLEQNLLKGQSLRDSEGRDNGVRILDINGDGWMDIVIANGQLQVTRIWRPESCSWHEVPFPAVLVAGEEETGAQSFEVRFGLLGESPKVCVLVRKGSQLDLWVWHEEMWQQVPAGTEGLEELAEAFGEVNSQDTGIRFRDVDGDGICELLVAGPRCNRVFSWQTDLSNPARNSGRTEGAVPAGRWVPRPYTVPGNFVDSNGRDNGLRLVDLDADGDLDVLLSNAQEWLVARFDSPEKGWRILRRGKPGDSGAPPAFVDENGANLGAWFKFGRLWIQNEHTGRWVGEGTTRIRLAADWLPLERFLSEEEKETPP
;
A
#
# COMPACT_ATOMS: atom_id res chain seq x y z
N MET A 1 22.54 8.23 9.54
CA MET A 1 21.58 9.01 8.72
C MET A 1 21.09 8.07 7.64
N ARG A 2 19.78 7.87 7.49
CA ARG A 2 19.23 7.21 6.29
C ARG A 2 19.52 8.15 5.13
N GLU A 3 20.25 7.71 4.12
CA GLU A 3 20.19 8.39 2.83
C GLU A 3 18.78 8.16 2.28
N LEU A 4 17.99 9.22 2.26
CA LEU A 4 16.67 9.20 1.68
C LEU A 4 16.84 9.11 0.15
N SER A 5 16.43 8.00 -0.45
CA SER A 5 16.45 7.81 -1.90
C SER A 5 15.69 8.95 -2.61
N GLY A 6 16.22 9.43 -3.74
CA GLY A 6 15.53 10.37 -4.64
C GLY A 6 14.16 9.85 -5.11
N ASN A 7 13.94 8.54 -5.06
CA ASN A 7 12.69 7.87 -5.43
C ASN A 7 11.74 7.61 -4.26
N ARG A 8 11.96 8.17 -3.05
CA ARG A 8 11.13 7.88 -1.86
C ARG A 8 9.63 8.19 -2.00
N LEU A 9 9.23 9.01 -2.98
CA LEU A 9 7.84 9.38 -3.26
C LEU A 9 7.23 8.62 -4.46
N ALA A 10 8.00 7.74 -5.09
CA ALA A 10 7.60 7.06 -6.33
C ALA A 10 6.33 6.20 -6.21
N TYR A 11 6.02 5.73 -5.00
CA TYR A 11 4.83 4.93 -4.69
C TYR A 11 3.51 5.68 -4.94
N LEU A 12 3.50 7.03 -4.88
CA LEU A 12 2.30 7.84 -5.09
C LEU A 12 1.76 7.77 -6.53
N ASP A 13 2.64 7.49 -7.50
CA ASP A 13 2.33 7.43 -8.93
C ASP A 13 2.50 6.02 -9.52
N SER A 14 2.71 5.02 -8.66
CA SER A 14 2.85 3.62 -9.08
C SER A 14 1.47 3.00 -9.34
N PRO A 15 1.30 2.12 -10.35
CA PRO A 15 0.01 1.59 -10.81
C PRO A 15 -0.66 0.55 -9.88
N CYS A 16 -0.62 0.78 -8.57
CA CYS A 16 -1.01 -0.08 -7.45
C CYS A 16 0.00 -1.21 -7.16
N ASP A 17 0.87 -0.95 -6.18
CA ASP A 17 1.67 -1.98 -5.49
C ASP A 17 1.21 -2.00 -4.04
N PRO A 18 0.70 -3.13 -3.50
CA PRO A 18 0.31 -3.23 -2.10
C PRO A 18 1.47 -3.61 -1.17
N PHE A 19 2.66 -3.91 -1.69
CA PHE A 19 3.78 -4.49 -0.94
C PHE A 19 5.03 -3.60 -0.89
N PHE A 20 4.91 -2.32 -1.22
CA PHE A 20 6.02 -1.36 -1.26
C PHE A 20 6.61 -0.96 0.12
N PRO A 21 5.87 -0.94 1.25
CA PRO A 21 6.48 -0.56 2.52
C PRO A 21 7.53 -1.57 3.00
N GLY A 22 8.51 -1.06 3.74
CA GLY A 22 9.60 -1.86 4.31
C GLY A 22 10.33 -1.10 5.42
N THR A 23 11.44 -1.67 5.91
CA THR A 23 12.25 -1.10 7.01
C THR A 23 12.55 0.39 6.85
N GLY A 24 12.87 0.83 5.64
CA GLY A 24 13.28 2.21 5.32
C GLY A 24 12.13 3.22 5.16
N PHE A 25 10.87 2.76 5.13
CA PHE A 25 9.73 3.61 4.81
C PHE A 25 9.33 4.52 6.00
N PRO A 26 8.85 5.77 5.78
CA PRO A 26 8.47 6.67 6.86
C PRO A 26 7.31 6.12 7.69
N ARG A 27 7.32 6.37 9.00
CA ARG A 27 6.40 5.71 9.95
C ARG A 27 5.05 6.44 10.02
N LEU A 28 3.97 5.68 10.15
CA LEU A 28 2.65 6.18 10.55
C LEU A 28 2.29 5.60 11.92
N GLU A 29 2.98 6.09 12.95
CA GLU A 29 2.85 5.59 14.33
C GLU A 29 1.44 5.83 14.88
N THR A 30 1.00 4.98 15.81
CA THR A 30 -0.31 5.10 16.48
C THR A 30 -0.64 6.51 17.01
N PRO A 31 0.26 7.25 17.68
CA PRO A 31 0.00 8.61 18.14
C PRO A 31 -0.40 9.60 17.04
N GLN A 32 -0.01 9.39 15.78
CA GLN A 32 -0.37 10.28 14.67
C GLN A 32 -1.88 10.28 14.39
N TRP A 33 -2.55 9.17 14.68
CA TRP A 33 -3.94 8.96 14.24
C TRP A 33 -4.89 8.50 15.35
N VAL A 34 -4.39 7.99 16.48
CA VAL A 34 -5.26 7.44 17.53
C VAL A 34 -6.09 8.50 18.24
N GLY A 35 -5.59 9.74 18.33
CA GLY A 35 -6.27 10.89 18.94
C GLY A 35 -6.47 10.77 20.45
N GLU A 36 -5.64 9.97 21.13
CA GLU A 36 -5.74 9.71 22.56
C GLU A 36 -4.34 9.77 23.19
N GLU A 37 -4.14 10.69 24.13
CA GLU A 37 -2.85 10.92 24.78
C GLU A 37 -2.38 9.67 25.54
N GLY A 38 -1.09 9.35 25.43
CA GLY A 38 -0.48 8.21 26.10
C GLY A 38 -0.73 6.85 25.44
N VAL A 39 -1.56 6.76 24.40
CA VAL A 39 -1.70 5.54 23.60
C VAL A 39 -0.56 5.44 22.60
N GLU A 40 0.19 4.35 22.67
CA GLU A 40 1.38 4.09 21.88
C GLU A 40 1.18 3.02 20.81
N ALA A 41 0.25 2.09 21.00
CA ALA A 41 -0.02 1.05 20.01
C ALA A 41 -1.48 0.59 20.03
N VAL A 42 -1.91 -0.04 18.93
CA VAL A 42 -3.25 -0.60 18.79
C VAL A 42 -3.18 -2.08 18.44
N ILE A 43 -4.06 -2.87 19.04
CA ILE A 43 -4.29 -4.26 18.67
C ILE A 43 -5.73 -4.40 18.19
N VAL A 44 -5.90 -4.98 17.01
CA VAL A 44 -7.19 -5.41 16.48
C VAL A 44 -7.26 -6.92 16.61
N LEU A 45 -8.20 -7.41 17.41
CA LEU A 45 -8.50 -8.84 17.46
C LEU A 45 -9.51 -9.15 16.36
N SER A 46 -9.08 -9.91 15.35
CA SER A 46 -9.90 -10.26 14.19
C SER A 46 -10.01 -11.77 14.01
N VAL A 47 -11.24 -12.28 14.02
CA VAL A 47 -11.52 -13.71 13.89
C VAL A 47 -12.15 -14.01 12.53
N ASP A 48 -11.56 -14.95 11.82
CA ASP A 48 -11.92 -15.29 10.45
C ASP A 48 -12.96 -16.42 10.38
N ASP A 49 -13.49 -16.65 9.18
CA ASP A 49 -14.42 -17.73 8.84
C ASP A 49 -15.79 -17.71 9.53
N LEU A 50 -16.35 -16.53 9.83
CA LEU A 50 -17.69 -16.43 10.39
C LEU A 50 -18.76 -16.95 9.41
N ARG A 51 -19.23 -18.16 9.73
CA ARG A 51 -20.35 -18.89 9.07
C ARG A 51 -21.36 -19.45 10.06
N ASP A 52 -20.87 -19.94 11.20
CA ASP A 52 -21.68 -20.52 12.28
C ASP A 52 -21.54 -19.64 13.54
N PRO A 53 -22.55 -18.80 13.83
CA PRO A 53 -22.48 -17.91 14.98
C PRO A 53 -22.32 -18.62 16.32
N ALA A 54 -22.91 -19.80 16.50
CA ALA A 54 -22.86 -20.52 17.78
C ALA A 54 -21.45 -21.07 18.06
N ARG A 55 -20.79 -21.61 17.03
CA ARG A 55 -19.40 -22.06 17.15
C ARG A 55 -18.45 -20.90 17.46
N HIS A 56 -18.64 -19.76 16.80
CA HIS A 56 -17.82 -18.56 17.07
C HIS A 56 -18.05 -18.05 18.48
N GLU A 57 -19.31 -17.96 18.91
CA GLU A 57 -19.67 -17.56 20.26
C GLU A 57 -19.02 -18.41 21.34
N GLN A 58 -19.07 -19.75 21.20
CA GLN A 58 -18.47 -20.66 22.17
C GLN A 58 -16.96 -20.40 22.32
N PHE A 59 -16.26 -20.18 21.21
CA PHE A 59 -14.83 -19.90 21.21
C PHE A 59 -14.50 -18.49 21.73
N LEU A 60 -15.30 -17.49 21.34
CA LEU A 60 -15.04 -16.08 21.64
C LEU A 60 -15.45 -15.68 23.05
N ARG A 61 -16.48 -16.29 23.65
CA ARG A 61 -17.06 -15.82 24.92
C ARG A 61 -16.01 -15.54 26.01
N PRO A 62 -15.01 -16.42 26.28
CA PRO A 62 -13.95 -16.11 27.25
C PRO A 62 -13.13 -14.86 26.89
N ILE A 63 -12.86 -14.64 25.60
CA ILE A 63 -12.13 -13.48 25.08
C ILE A 63 -12.97 -12.21 25.26
N LEU A 64 -14.26 -12.25 24.92
CA LEU A 64 -15.17 -11.10 25.03
C LEU A 64 -15.35 -10.67 26.49
N GLU A 65 -15.55 -11.62 27.40
CA GLU A 65 -15.67 -11.30 28.83
C GLU A 65 -14.37 -10.70 29.38
N ARG A 66 -13.20 -11.19 28.95
CA ARG A 66 -11.94 -10.56 29.37
C ARG A 66 -11.82 -9.14 28.84
N LEU A 67 -12.10 -8.89 27.56
CA LEU A 67 -12.04 -7.54 26.99
C LEU A 67 -12.97 -6.56 27.71
N LYS A 68 -14.18 -6.98 28.09
CA LYS A 68 -15.12 -6.14 28.85
C LYS A 68 -14.56 -5.70 30.20
N THR A 69 -13.75 -6.53 30.86
CA THR A 69 -13.09 -6.13 32.11
C THR A 69 -11.93 -5.14 31.90
N VAL A 70 -11.44 -5.00 30.66
CA VAL A 70 -10.38 -4.06 30.27
C VAL A 70 -10.95 -2.73 29.78
N ASP A 71 -11.88 -2.78 28.83
CA ASP A 71 -12.37 -1.62 28.07
C ASP A 71 -13.84 -1.29 28.38
N GLY A 72 -14.55 -2.14 29.13
CA GLY A 72 -16.01 -2.01 29.35
C GLY A 72 -16.86 -2.51 28.17
N ARG A 73 -16.21 -2.85 27.05
CA ARG A 73 -16.78 -3.40 25.81
C ARG A 73 -15.87 -4.49 25.24
N ALA A 74 -16.29 -5.17 24.18
CA ALA A 74 -15.54 -6.26 23.55
C ALA A 74 -15.16 -5.94 22.09
N PRO A 75 -14.12 -5.13 21.85
CA PRO A 75 -13.63 -4.79 20.51
C PRO A 75 -13.03 -6.01 19.80
N VAL A 76 -13.86 -6.75 19.07
CA VAL A 76 -13.44 -7.83 18.16
C VAL A 76 -14.12 -7.62 16.81
N SER A 77 -13.35 -7.77 15.73
CA SER A 77 -13.88 -7.75 14.36
C SER A 77 -14.07 -9.18 13.86
N LEU A 78 -15.30 -9.53 13.48
CA LEU A 78 -15.66 -10.84 12.94
C LEU A 78 -15.60 -10.78 11.41
N MET A 79 -14.68 -11.51 10.77
CA MET A 79 -14.62 -11.60 9.31
C MET A 79 -15.60 -12.67 8.83
N ALA A 80 -16.69 -12.26 8.19
CA ALA A 80 -17.79 -13.12 7.82
C ALA A 80 -17.73 -13.56 6.35
N ASN A 81 -17.96 -14.85 6.11
CA ASN A 81 -18.34 -15.33 4.80
C ASN A 81 -19.86 -15.26 4.64
N THR A 82 -20.60 -15.71 5.66
CA THR A 82 -22.06 -15.79 5.60
C THR A 82 -22.67 -15.52 6.97
N LEU A 83 -23.78 -14.77 7.02
CA LEU A 83 -24.55 -14.57 8.24
C LEU A 83 -25.96 -15.16 8.13
N PRO A 84 -26.55 -15.83 9.12
CA PRO A 84 -28.00 -16.11 9.06
C PRO A 84 -28.83 -14.81 8.86
N PRO A 85 -29.98 -14.86 8.13
CA PRO A 85 -30.83 -13.68 7.91
C PRO A 85 -31.30 -12.99 9.19
N SER A 86 -31.48 -13.75 10.27
CA SER A 86 -31.68 -13.24 11.61
C SER A 86 -31.05 -14.21 12.62
N HIS A 87 -30.34 -13.67 13.61
CA HIS A 87 -29.78 -14.47 14.70
C HIS A 87 -29.55 -13.60 15.94
N PRO A 88 -30.00 -14.01 17.14
CA PRO A 88 -29.90 -13.21 18.35
C PRO A 88 -28.46 -12.82 18.69
N LEU A 89 -27.49 -13.74 18.48
CA LEU A 89 -26.07 -13.47 18.72
C LEU A 89 -25.52 -12.28 17.91
N ILE A 90 -26.00 -12.04 16.68
CA ILE A 90 -25.50 -10.92 15.87
C ILE A 90 -25.82 -9.60 16.57
N GLN A 91 -27.06 -9.42 17.00
CA GLN A 91 -27.48 -8.19 17.70
C GLN A 91 -26.80 -8.05 19.06
N GLN A 92 -26.65 -9.17 19.78
CA GLN A 92 -25.90 -9.20 21.03
C GLN A 92 -24.45 -8.75 20.83
N TRP A 93 -23.73 -9.29 19.86
CA TRP A 93 -22.35 -8.91 19.56
C TRP A 93 -22.21 -7.42 19.21
N LEU A 94 -23.11 -6.89 18.39
CA LEU A 94 -23.11 -5.46 18.05
C LEU A 94 -23.32 -4.58 19.29
N GLN A 95 -24.19 -4.99 20.22
CA GLN A 95 -24.38 -4.28 21.50
C GLN A 95 -23.18 -4.40 22.44
N GLU A 96 -22.44 -5.51 22.38
CA GLU A 96 -21.22 -5.73 23.15
C GLU A 96 -20.00 -4.99 22.58
N GLY A 97 -20.11 -4.41 21.36
CA GLY A 97 -19.07 -3.59 20.74
C GLY A 97 -18.25 -4.28 19.65
N LEU A 98 -18.67 -5.45 19.18
CA LEU A 98 -18.03 -6.15 18.05
C LEU A 98 -18.45 -5.52 16.71
N THR A 99 -17.63 -5.71 15.67
CA THR A 99 -18.00 -5.42 14.29
C THR A 99 -18.01 -6.68 13.43
N ILE A 100 -18.72 -6.63 12.31
CA ILE A 100 -18.74 -7.70 11.32
C ILE A 100 -18.25 -7.13 9.98
N GLU A 101 -17.24 -7.78 9.42
CA GLU A 101 -16.47 -7.34 8.27
C GLU A 101 -16.42 -8.46 7.21
N VAL A 102 -15.87 -8.18 6.03
CA VAL A 102 -15.97 -9.05 4.85
C VAL A 102 -14.88 -10.12 4.84
N HIS A 103 -15.27 -11.36 4.55
CA HIS A 103 -14.35 -12.47 4.26
C HIS A 103 -14.72 -13.23 2.98
N THR A 104 -15.53 -12.63 2.10
CA THR A 104 -16.10 -13.18 0.85
C THR A 104 -17.04 -14.37 1.06
N ILE A 105 -18.10 -14.48 0.24
CA ILE A 105 -19.22 -15.40 0.52
C ILE A 105 -18.85 -16.87 0.38
N THR A 106 -17.97 -17.21 -0.57
CA THR A 106 -17.57 -18.60 -0.87
C THR A 106 -16.24 -19.01 -0.27
N HIS A 107 -15.45 -18.08 0.28
CA HIS A 107 -14.06 -18.31 0.71
C HIS A 107 -13.19 -19.01 -0.37
N PRO A 108 -13.07 -18.44 -1.57
CA PRO A 108 -12.18 -18.97 -2.60
C PRO A 108 -10.70 -18.77 -2.19
N CYS A 109 -9.88 -19.83 -2.31
CA CYS A 109 -8.45 -19.78 -2.02
C CYS A 109 -7.58 -20.21 -3.22
N PRO A 110 -6.83 -19.30 -3.86
CA PRO A 110 -6.86 -17.84 -3.68
C PRO A 110 -8.18 -17.23 -4.18
N LEU A 111 -8.42 -15.93 -3.94
CA LEU A 111 -9.64 -15.27 -4.42
C LEU A 111 -9.76 -15.29 -5.95
N LEU A 112 -8.70 -14.85 -6.63
CA LEU A 112 -8.61 -14.85 -8.09
C LEU A 112 -8.08 -16.21 -8.56
N GLN A 113 -8.96 -17.04 -9.13
CA GLN A 113 -8.62 -18.37 -9.66
C GLN A 113 -9.62 -18.86 -10.72
N GLN A 114 -9.32 -20.02 -11.31
CA GLN A 114 -10.22 -20.77 -12.21
C GLN A 114 -10.62 -20.04 -13.50
N GLY A 115 -9.91 -18.99 -13.87
CA GLY A 115 -10.21 -18.15 -15.02
C GLY A 115 -11.52 -17.37 -14.90
N ASP A 116 -12.05 -17.19 -13.69
CA ASP A 116 -13.35 -16.53 -13.47
C ASP A 116 -13.22 -15.31 -12.54
N PHE A 117 -12.78 -14.19 -13.13
CA PHE A 117 -12.75 -12.89 -12.46
C PHE A 117 -14.13 -12.46 -11.94
N SER A 118 -15.20 -12.78 -12.67
CA SER A 118 -16.57 -12.39 -12.30
C SER A 118 -17.05 -13.11 -11.04
N ALA A 119 -16.68 -14.38 -10.86
CA ALA A 119 -16.97 -15.12 -9.63
C ALA A 119 -16.20 -14.55 -8.42
N ALA A 120 -14.93 -14.19 -8.59
CA ALA A 120 -14.14 -13.55 -7.54
C ALA A 120 -14.80 -12.22 -7.10
N LYS A 121 -15.13 -11.36 -8.07
CA LYS A 121 -15.79 -10.08 -7.84
C LYS A 121 -17.16 -10.25 -7.16
N ARG A 122 -18.04 -11.14 -7.66
CA ARG A 122 -19.33 -11.43 -7.03
C ARG A 122 -19.18 -11.92 -5.58
N SER A 123 -18.23 -12.82 -5.31
CA SER A 123 -18.03 -13.35 -3.96
C SER A 123 -17.68 -12.26 -2.93
N TYR A 124 -16.93 -11.25 -3.38
CA TYR A 124 -16.62 -10.05 -2.59
C TYR A 124 -17.84 -9.13 -2.43
N GLU A 125 -18.49 -8.74 -3.53
CA GLU A 125 -19.60 -7.78 -3.54
C GLU A 125 -20.84 -8.29 -2.80
N GLU A 126 -21.24 -9.54 -3.06
CA GLU A 126 -22.38 -10.16 -2.40
C GLU A 126 -22.17 -10.25 -0.88
N CYS A 127 -20.93 -10.44 -0.44
CA CYS A 127 -20.60 -10.48 0.98
C CYS A 127 -20.76 -9.12 1.65
N ILE A 128 -20.32 -8.02 0.99
CA ILE A 128 -20.53 -6.65 1.48
C ILE A 128 -22.01 -6.38 1.67
N ASP A 129 -22.79 -6.63 0.61
CA ASP A 129 -24.20 -6.31 0.57
C ASP A 129 -24.99 -7.16 1.57
N MET A 130 -24.65 -8.45 1.69
CA MET A 130 -25.22 -9.36 2.67
C MET A 130 -24.99 -8.87 4.12
N ILE A 131 -23.77 -8.45 4.47
CA ILE A 131 -23.48 -7.97 5.84
C ILE A 131 -24.28 -6.70 6.11
N ALA A 132 -24.28 -5.75 5.17
CA ALA A 132 -25.02 -4.50 5.32
C ALA A 132 -26.51 -4.75 5.52
N GLU A 133 -27.11 -5.66 4.74
CA GLU A 133 -28.51 -6.03 4.85
C GLU A 133 -28.83 -6.71 6.19
N ARG A 134 -28.04 -7.70 6.60
CA ARG A 134 -28.33 -8.54 7.78
C ARG A 134 -28.04 -7.86 9.11
N THR A 135 -27.12 -6.89 9.13
CA THR A 135 -26.76 -6.15 10.35
C THR A 135 -27.38 -4.77 10.44
N GLY A 136 -27.83 -4.20 9.30
CA GLY A 136 -28.21 -2.78 9.20
C GLY A 136 -27.02 -1.81 9.25
N ILE A 137 -25.79 -2.33 9.25
CA ILE A 137 -24.55 -1.58 9.38
C ILE A 137 -23.62 -2.00 8.23
N PRO A 138 -23.32 -1.13 7.25
CA PRO A 138 -22.39 -1.48 6.18
C PRO A 138 -21.00 -1.83 6.74
N PRO A 139 -20.36 -2.95 6.33
CA PRO A 139 -18.99 -3.27 6.73
C PRO A 139 -18.01 -2.23 6.19
N CYS A 140 -16.82 -2.16 6.78
CA CYS A 140 -15.78 -1.21 6.37
C CYS A 140 -14.47 -1.88 5.96
N ALA A 141 -14.25 -3.13 6.38
CA ALA A 141 -13.03 -3.87 6.15
C ALA A 141 -13.24 -5.19 5.41
N VAL A 142 -12.18 -5.67 4.76
CA VAL A 142 -12.08 -7.02 4.19
C VAL A 142 -10.79 -7.69 4.65
N ARG A 143 -10.83 -9.02 4.76
CA ARG A 143 -9.65 -9.88 4.73
C ARG A 143 -9.85 -10.92 3.65
N ILE A 144 -8.90 -11.03 2.75
CA ILE A 144 -8.97 -11.96 1.63
C ILE A 144 -8.66 -13.38 2.13
N PRO A 145 -9.52 -14.37 1.82
CA PRO A 145 -9.28 -15.75 2.17
C PRO A 145 -7.86 -16.23 1.84
N CYS A 146 -7.27 -16.97 2.77
CA CYS A 146 -5.94 -17.57 2.64
C CYS A 146 -4.78 -16.57 2.44
N CYS A 147 -4.94 -15.28 2.78
CA CYS A 147 -3.87 -14.28 2.66
C CYS A 147 -2.63 -14.59 3.51
N ASP A 148 -2.80 -15.36 4.58
CA ASP A 148 -1.76 -15.79 5.51
C ASP A 148 -1.09 -17.12 5.12
N SER A 149 -1.60 -17.81 4.11
CA SER A 149 -1.12 -19.14 3.70
C SER A 149 -0.67 -19.24 2.23
N MET A 150 -0.97 -18.23 1.42
CA MET A 150 -0.56 -18.14 0.01
C MET A 150 -0.68 -16.71 -0.51
N ASN A 151 -0.14 -16.45 -1.70
CA ASN A 151 -0.32 -15.20 -2.44
C ASN A 151 -1.77 -15.03 -2.92
N SER A 152 -2.69 -14.68 -2.03
CA SER A 152 -4.10 -14.46 -2.33
C SER A 152 -4.43 -12.99 -2.66
N PRO A 153 -3.99 -11.97 -1.87
CA PRO A 153 -4.12 -10.58 -2.28
C PRO A 153 -3.11 -10.25 -3.38
N SER A 154 -3.52 -9.40 -4.32
CA SER A 154 -2.69 -8.98 -5.45
C SER A 154 -3.08 -7.58 -5.93
N PRO A 155 -2.21 -6.88 -6.68
CA PRO A 155 -2.55 -5.61 -7.31
C PRO A 155 -3.89 -5.61 -8.04
N ARG A 156 -4.22 -6.73 -8.72
CA ARG A 156 -5.49 -6.86 -9.44
C ARG A 156 -6.70 -6.83 -8.52
N PHE A 157 -6.64 -7.46 -7.36
CA PHE A 157 -7.74 -7.37 -6.38
C PHE A 157 -7.97 -5.90 -5.97
N PHE A 158 -6.90 -5.20 -5.59
CA PHE A 158 -7.01 -3.83 -5.11
C PHE A 158 -7.52 -2.87 -6.19
N SER A 159 -6.99 -2.94 -7.40
CA SER A 159 -7.33 -2.04 -8.49
C SER A 159 -8.70 -2.35 -9.13
N GLU A 160 -9.05 -3.62 -9.29
CA GLU A 160 -10.21 -4.01 -10.12
C GLU A 160 -11.44 -4.48 -9.32
N ILE A 161 -11.26 -4.86 -8.05
CA ILE A 161 -12.34 -5.35 -7.18
C ILE A 161 -12.54 -4.41 -5.98
N PHE A 162 -11.51 -4.13 -5.18
CA PHE A 162 -11.64 -3.29 -3.98
C PHE A 162 -12.00 -1.84 -4.31
N ALA A 163 -11.36 -1.27 -5.35
CA ALA A 163 -11.62 0.09 -5.82
C ALA A 163 -13.04 0.26 -6.41
N ALA A 164 -13.69 -0.83 -6.81
CA ALA A 164 -15.04 -0.78 -7.36
C ALA A 164 -16.12 -0.63 -6.26
N ARG A 165 -17.32 -0.29 -6.70
CA ARG A 165 -18.54 -0.33 -5.87
C ARG A 165 -19.32 -1.60 -6.17
N THR A 166 -20.04 -2.11 -5.18
CA THR A 166 -21.05 -3.14 -5.38
C THR A 166 -22.18 -2.61 -6.27
N PRO A 167 -23.00 -3.49 -6.89
CA PRO A 167 -24.20 -3.08 -7.61
C PRO A 167 -25.19 -2.25 -6.77
N GLN A 168 -25.12 -2.36 -5.44
CA GLN A 168 -25.93 -1.60 -4.49
C GLN A 168 -25.25 -0.27 -4.06
N GLY A 169 -24.17 0.11 -4.74
CA GLY A 169 -23.45 1.37 -4.55
C GLY A 169 -22.52 1.41 -3.33
N ARG A 170 -22.27 0.28 -2.67
CA ARG A 170 -21.42 0.20 -1.47
C ARG A 170 -19.95 -0.02 -1.82
N PHE A 171 -19.06 0.32 -0.91
CA PHE A 171 -17.63 0.09 -1.03
C PHE A 171 -16.99 -0.02 0.36
N LEU A 172 -15.76 -0.53 0.42
CA LEU A 172 -14.96 -0.64 1.65
C LEU A 172 -13.83 0.40 1.67
N SER A 173 -13.29 0.66 2.85
CA SER A 173 -12.16 1.59 3.04
C SER A 173 -10.93 0.94 3.65
N VAL A 174 -11.06 -0.29 4.18
CA VAL A 174 -9.99 -1.00 4.88
C VAL A 174 -9.75 -2.39 4.27
N ASP A 175 -8.49 -2.75 4.09
CA ASP A 175 -8.02 -4.13 3.91
C ASP A 175 -7.15 -4.55 5.12
N SER A 176 -7.07 -5.84 5.38
CA SER A 176 -6.17 -6.43 6.37
C SER A 176 -5.67 -7.79 5.86
N SER A 177 -5.15 -7.79 4.63
CA SER A 177 -4.73 -9.00 3.92
C SER A 177 -3.22 -9.04 3.67
N VAL A 178 -2.48 -7.96 3.91
CA VAL A 178 -1.02 -7.95 3.78
C VAL A 178 -0.40 -8.29 5.14
N LEU A 179 0.47 -9.30 5.16
CA LEU A 179 1.18 -9.68 6.39
C LEU A 179 2.47 -8.88 6.55
N VAL A 180 2.75 -8.49 7.79
CA VAL A 180 4.04 -7.94 8.22
C VAL A 180 4.89 -9.04 8.84
N VAL A 181 6.15 -9.10 8.47
CA VAL A 181 7.16 -9.97 9.08
C VAL A 181 8.23 -9.11 9.73
N PHE A 182 8.47 -9.28 11.03
CA PHE A 182 9.66 -8.69 11.65
C PHE A 182 10.90 -9.52 11.32
N THR A 183 11.99 -8.86 10.94
CA THR A 183 13.23 -9.49 10.52
C THR A 183 14.42 -8.95 11.30
N GLN A 184 15.55 -9.66 11.23
CA GLN A 184 16.80 -9.23 11.87
C GLN A 184 17.40 -7.96 11.25
N GLN A 185 16.82 -7.46 10.14
CA GLN A 185 17.21 -6.19 9.53
C GLN A 185 16.58 -4.98 10.23
N ASP A 186 15.60 -5.20 11.11
CA ASP A 186 14.98 -4.11 11.87
C ASP A 186 15.92 -3.61 12.97
N THR A 187 16.62 -2.51 12.70
CA THR A 187 17.54 -1.89 13.67
C THR A 187 16.84 -1.20 14.83
N GLU A 188 15.50 -1.05 14.79
CA GLU A 188 14.73 -0.47 15.89
C GLU A 188 14.34 -1.52 16.95
N LEU A 189 14.51 -2.81 16.64
CA LEU A 189 14.18 -3.91 17.53
C LEU A 189 15.44 -4.58 18.08
N ASP A 190 15.45 -4.83 19.39
CA ASP A 190 16.52 -5.60 20.02
C ASP A 190 16.64 -6.99 19.39
N SER A 191 17.87 -7.49 19.26
CA SER A 191 18.13 -8.79 18.63
C SER A 191 17.35 -9.95 19.29
N ALA A 192 17.08 -9.85 20.60
CA ALA A 192 16.29 -10.83 21.36
C ALA A 192 14.80 -10.89 20.94
N VAL A 193 14.26 -9.81 20.37
CA VAL A 193 12.90 -9.76 19.83
C VAL A 193 12.83 -10.50 18.51
N VAL A 194 13.79 -10.27 17.61
CA VAL A 194 13.79 -10.80 16.23
C VAL A 194 14.56 -12.11 16.04
N THR A 195 15.23 -12.60 17.09
CA THR A 195 15.97 -13.87 17.10
C THR A 195 15.42 -14.79 18.18
N ASP A 196 15.18 -16.06 17.85
CA ASP A 196 14.68 -17.08 18.77
C ASP A 196 15.77 -17.66 19.68
N GLU A 197 15.36 -18.53 20.60
CA GLU A 197 16.23 -19.12 21.61
C GLU A 197 17.35 -20.01 21.01
N GLU A 198 17.18 -20.45 19.75
CA GLU A 198 18.17 -21.23 19.00
C GLU A 198 19.03 -20.38 18.05
N GLY A 199 18.90 -19.05 18.09
CA GLY A 199 19.67 -18.13 17.24
C GLY A 199 19.12 -17.97 15.82
N ARG A 200 17.90 -18.44 15.55
CA ARG A 200 17.26 -18.34 14.22
C ARG A 200 16.34 -17.12 14.16
N PRO A 201 15.95 -16.64 12.97
CA PRO A 201 14.94 -15.59 12.85
C PRO A 201 13.63 -15.99 13.55
N ARG A 202 13.14 -15.16 14.47
CA ARG A 202 11.95 -15.48 15.27
C ARG A 202 10.67 -15.52 14.44
N PHE A 203 10.50 -14.59 13.50
CA PHE A 203 9.24 -14.43 12.77
C PHE A 203 9.28 -14.92 11.33
N SER A 204 10.37 -14.67 10.59
CA SER A 204 10.45 -15.13 9.18
C SER A 204 10.45 -16.66 9.04
N LYS A 205 10.74 -17.42 10.10
CA LYS A 205 10.57 -18.89 10.13
C LYS A 205 9.12 -19.35 9.93
N TYR A 206 8.14 -18.47 10.14
CA TYR A 206 6.73 -18.75 9.93
C TYR A 206 6.28 -18.59 8.47
N ILE A 207 7.14 -18.04 7.59
CA ILE A 207 6.90 -18.01 6.15
C ILE A 207 7.07 -19.44 5.62
N PRO A 208 6.01 -20.11 5.12
CA PRO A 208 6.12 -21.47 4.62
C PRO A 208 6.90 -21.48 3.29
N PRO A 209 8.13 -22.04 3.25
CA PRO A 209 8.99 -21.97 2.06
C PRO A 209 8.35 -22.64 0.85
N GLU A 210 7.56 -23.69 1.05
CA GLU A 210 6.85 -24.42 0.01
C GLU A 210 5.69 -23.65 -0.63
N ARG A 211 5.28 -22.51 -0.07
CA ARG A 211 4.19 -21.67 -0.62
C ARG A 211 4.68 -20.55 -1.53
N GLU A 212 5.99 -20.32 -1.59
CA GLU A 212 6.61 -19.28 -2.41
C GLU A 212 5.92 -17.91 -2.23
N MET A 213 5.87 -17.40 -1.01
CA MET A 213 5.11 -16.16 -0.70
C MET A 213 5.90 -14.90 -1.08
N GLY A 214 5.21 -13.94 -1.69
CA GLY A 214 5.67 -12.60 -2.03
C GLY A 214 4.66 -11.51 -1.68
N ASN A 215 3.60 -11.85 -0.94
CA ASN A 215 2.48 -10.98 -0.56
C ASN A 215 2.61 -10.39 0.86
N PHE A 216 3.83 -10.17 1.33
CA PHE A 216 4.10 -9.64 2.67
C PHE A 216 5.05 -8.44 2.61
N VAL A 217 5.07 -7.66 3.69
CA VAL A 217 6.00 -6.55 3.92
C VAL A 217 6.87 -6.85 5.14
N GLU A 218 8.03 -6.20 5.21
CA GLU A 218 8.99 -6.43 6.30
C GLU A 218 9.07 -5.20 7.21
N ASN A 219 9.03 -5.41 8.52
CA ASN A 219 9.35 -4.40 9.55
C ASN A 219 8.46 -3.13 9.57
N TYR A 220 7.30 -3.15 8.91
CA TYR A 220 6.40 -2.00 8.78
C TYR A 220 5.02 -2.25 9.43
N PRO A 221 4.91 -2.27 10.77
CA PRO A 221 3.65 -2.53 11.47
C PRO A 221 2.78 -1.26 11.59
N TYR A 222 2.60 -0.52 10.50
CA TYR A 222 1.84 0.74 10.48
C TYR A 222 0.75 0.69 9.43
N PRO A 223 -0.36 1.43 9.59
CA PRO A 223 -1.30 1.64 8.51
C PRO A 223 -0.59 2.27 7.30
N TYR A 224 -1.01 1.92 6.10
CA TYR A 224 -0.57 2.58 4.87
C TYR A 224 -1.66 2.56 3.81
N VAL A 225 -1.44 3.30 2.72
CA VAL A 225 -2.44 3.48 1.67
C VAL A 225 -2.06 2.68 0.43
N ILE A 226 -3.01 1.89 -0.07
CA ILE A 226 -2.90 1.16 -1.34
C ILE A 226 -3.80 1.85 -2.37
N GLY A 227 -3.20 2.22 -3.50
CA GLY A 227 -3.92 2.77 -4.66
C GLY A 227 -4.72 4.05 -4.38
N ASN A 228 -4.34 4.85 -3.38
CA ASN A 228 -5.05 6.05 -2.90
C ASN A 228 -6.47 5.82 -2.32
N LEU A 229 -6.96 4.57 -2.29
CA LEU A 229 -8.36 4.27 -1.94
C LEU A 229 -8.50 3.37 -0.72
N CYS A 230 -7.47 2.58 -0.39
CA CYS A 230 -7.54 1.54 0.61
C CYS A 230 -6.57 1.82 1.75
N TRP A 231 -7.07 1.81 2.98
CA TRP A 231 -6.22 1.67 4.17
C TRP A 231 -5.87 0.20 4.37
N GLU A 232 -4.60 -0.16 4.24
CA GLU A 232 -4.10 -1.44 4.73
C GLU A 232 -3.86 -1.33 6.24
N ILE A 233 -4.56 -2.18 7.00
CA ILE A 233 -4.31 -2.39 8.42
C ILE A 233 -3.59 -3.73 8.56
N PRO A 234 -2.26 -3.71 8.69
CA PRO A 234 -1.46 -4.92 8.52
C PRO A 234 -1.79 -5.97 9.57
N ALA A 235 -1.99 -7.20 9.09
CA ALA A 235 -1.87 -8.37 9.94
C ALA A 235 -0.39 -8.74 10.11
N LEU A 236 -0.04 -9.51 11.13
CA LEU A 236 1.34 -9.97 11.33
C LEU A 236 1.44 -11.47 11.08
N MET A 237 2.58 -11.87 10.53
CA MET A 237 3.03 -13.24 10.54
C MET A 237 3.84 -13.49 11.83
N PRO A 238 3.43 -14.42 12.71
CA PRO A 238 2.44 -15.47 12.46
C PRO A 238 0.98 -15.10 12.75
N SER A 239 0.07 -15.49 11.84
CA SER A 239 -1.33 -15.81 12.18
C SER A 239 -1.41 -17.16 12.94
N ASP A 240 -2.58 -17.55 13.43
CA ASP A 240 -2.77 -18.90 13.99
C ASP A 240 -2.61 -20.02 12.95
N TRP A 241 -2.87 -19.76 11.67
CA TRP A 241 -2.58 -20.68 10.58
C TRP A 241 -1.07 -20.89 10.41
N ASN A 242 -0.27 -19.81 10.36
CA ASN A 242 1.19 -19.94 10.26
C ASN A 242 1.76 -20.66 11.48
N ALA A 243 1.26 -20.27 12.66
CA ALA A 243 1.67 -20.84 13.93
C ALA A 243 1.40 -22.34 14.02
N GLN A 244 0.20 -22.80 13.65
CA GLN A 244 -0.13 -24.22 13.70
C GLN A 244 0.58 -25.02 12.62
N HIS A 245 0.81 -24.42 11.45
CA HIS A 245 1.53 -25.07 10.35
C HIS A 245 2.97 -25.40 10.75
N LEU A 246 3.65 -24.46 11.42
CA LEU A 246 5.02 -24.66 11.88
C LEU A 246 5.11 -25.49 13.17
N ASN A 247 4.35 -25.13 14.20
CA ASN A 247 4.55 -25.62 15.57
C ASN A 247 3.47 -26.59 16.06
N GLY A 248 2.46 -26.88 15.24
CA GLY A 248 1.27 -27.62 15.65
C GLY A 248 0.25 -26.77 16.43
N ARG A 249 -0.93 -27.36 16.64
CA ARG A 249 -2.08 -26.71 17.28
C ARG A 249 -1.79 -26.29 18.72
N CYS A 250 -2.28 -25.11 19.09
CA CYS A 250 -2.21 -24.55 20.44
C CYS A 250 -0.80 -24.56 21.05
N SER A 251 0.23 -24.36 20.24
CA SER A 251 1.61 -24.48 20.68
C SER A 251 2.00 -23.38 21.69
N PRO A 252 2.66 -23.73 22.81
CA PRO A 252 3.20 -22.74 23.74
C PRO A 252 4.35 -21.91 23.14
N VAL A 253 5.03 -22.44 22.10
CA VAL A 253 6.05 -21.69 21.35
C VAL A 253 5.39 -20.55 20.58
N SER A 254 4.28 -20.82 19.89
CA SER A 254 3.52 -19.80 19.16
C SER A 254 2.97 -18.73 20.09
N LEU A 255 2.46 -19.10 21.27
CA LEU A 255 2.03 -18.12 22.28
C LEU A 255 3.18 -17.24 22.77
N ARG A 256 4.38 -17.81 22.99
CA ARG A 256 5.57 -17.04 23.36
C ARG A 256 5.92 -16.05 22.26
N ASP A 257 6.00 -16.50 21.01
CA ASP A 257 6.36 -15.65 19.87
C ASP A 257 5.29 -14.56 19.63
N TRP A 258 4.00 -14.84 19.84
CA TRP A 258 2.95 -13.81 19.79
C TRP A 258 3.08 -12.74 20.88
N LYS A 259 3.43 -13.12 22.11
CA LYS A 259 3.69 -12.13 23.18
C LYS A 259 4.88 -11.23 22.82
N ILE A 260 5.91 -11.79 22.20
CA ILE A 260 7.07 -11.01 21.71
C ILE A 260 6.68 -10.15 20.50
N ALA A 261 5.76 -10.61 19.64
CA ALA A 261 5.21 -9.80 18.55
C ALA A 261 4.43 -8.59 19.08
N VAL A 262 3.62 -8.75 20.15
CA VAL A 262 3.00 -7.60 20.85
C VAL A 262 4.10 -6.63 21.29
N ASP A 263 5.14 -7.13 21.95
CA ASP A 263 6.22 -6.28 22.43
C ASP A 263 6.89 -5.48 21.31
N ALA A 264 7.16 -6.13 20.17
CA ALA A 264 7.72 -5.50 18.98
C ALA A 264 6.80 -4.39 18.44
N VAL A 265 5.49 -4.65 18.34
CA VAL A 265 4.49 -3.68 17.86
C VAL A 265 4.43 -2.47 18.79
N VAL A 266 4.46 -2.67 20.11
CA VAL A 266 4.45 -1.57 21.08
C VAL A 266 5.75 -0.77 21.03
N LEU A 267 6.91 -1.43 20.91
CA LEU A 267 8.21 -0.76 20.74
C LEU A 267 8.24 0.12 19.49
N LYS A 268 7.64 -0.36 18.39
CA LYS A 268 7.52 0.40 17.15
C LYS A 268 6.37 1.41 17.15
N ARG A 269 5.57 1.46 18.21
CA ARG A 269 4.35 2.30 18.33
C ARG A 269 3.39 2.08 17.16
N GLY A 270 3.22 0.81 16.78
CA GLY A 270 2.49 0.38 15.60
C GLY A 270 1.09 -0.20 15.90
N ILE A 271 0.55 -0.87 14.89
CA ILE A 271 -0.71 -1.60 14.95
C ILE A 271 -0.51 -3.08 14.62
N TRP A 272 -1.30 -3.94 15.26
CA TRP A 272 -1.40 -5.36 14.90
C TRP A 272 -2.85 -5.80 14.74
N ALA A 273 -3.24 -6.17 13.52
CA ALA A 273 -4.43 -7.00 13.32
C ALA A 273 -4.09 -8.50 13.50
N LEU A 274 -4.42 -9.06 14.67
CA LEU A 274 -4.24 -10.49 14.91
C LEU A 274 -5.31 -11.27 14.15
N CYS A 275 -4.87 -12.07 13.17
CA CYS A 275 -5.68 -13.04 12.43
C CYS A 275 -5.72 -14.38 13.16
N PHE A 276 -6.93 -14.84 13.51
CA PHE A 276 -7.12 -16.13 14.17
C PHE A 276 -8.47 -16.79 13.84
N HIS A 277 -8.60 -18.09 14.10
CA HIS A 277 -9.74 -18.91 13.68
C HIS A 277 -10.29 -19.78 14.83
N PRO A 278 -11.61 -20.07 14.87
CA PRO A 278 -12.21 -21.01 15.83
C PRO A 278 -12.06 -22.48 15.38
N HIS A 279 -10.89 -22.83 14.83
CA HIS A 279 -10.59 -24.14 14.25
C HIS A 279 -9.79 -25.07 15.17
N GLY A 280 -9.46 -24.60 16.38
CA GLY A 280 -8.60 -25.33 17.32
C GLY A 280 -7.12 -25.27 16.93
N TRP A 281 -6.74 -24.30 16.10
CA TRP A 281 -5.35 -23.96 15.80
C TRP A 281 -4.74 -23.11 16.92
N VAL A 282 -5.54 -22.19 17.45
CA VAL A 282 -5.31 -21.47 18.71
C VAL A 282 -6.45 -21.77 19.68
N ALA A 283 -6.15 -21.75 20.97
CA ALA A 283 -7.16 -21.89 22.03
C ALA A 283 -7.59 -20.50 22.56
N SER A 284 -8.83 -20.41 23.04
CA SER A 284 -9.39 -19.14 23.55
C SER A 284 -8.59 -18.59 24.73
N ASP A 285 -8.03 -19.47 25.56
CA ASP A 285 -7.17 -19.10 26.70
C ASP A 285 -5.80 -18.53 26.26
N GLN A 286 -5.28 -18.91 25.09
CA GLN A 286 -4.08 -18.30 24.52
C GLN A 286 -4.33 -16.86 24.08
N ILE A 287 -5.49 -16.57 23.49
CA ILE A 287 -5.88 -15.19 23.15
C ILE A 287 -6.10 -14.37 24.43
N VAL A 288 -6.77 -14.95 25.44
CA VAL A 288 -6.88 -14.32 26.77
C VAL A 288 -5.49 -14.05 27.36
N ALA A 289 -4.54 -14.99 27.28
CA ALA A 289 -3.18 -14.80 27.77
C ALA A 289 -2.40 -13.71 27.02
N LEU A 290 -2.72 -13.44 25.76
CA LEU A 290 -2.22 -12.29 25.01
C LEU A 290 -2.82 -10.98 25.55
N ILE A 291 -4.13 -10.95 25.81
CA ILE A 291 -4.78 -9.77 26.42
C ILE A 291 -4.17 -9.48 27.80
N GLU A 292 -3.94 -10.51 28.63
CA GLU A 292 -3.27 -10.35 29.92
C GLU A 292 -1.86 -9.79 29.76
N HIS A 293 -1.07 -10.34 28.83
CA HIS A 293 0.29 -9.84 28.58
C HIS A 293 0.29 -8.35 28.22
N VAL A 294 -0.65 -7.92 27.38
CA VAL A 294 -0.82 -6.51 27.02
C VAL A 294 -1.17 -5.66 28.26
N GLN A 295 -2.14 -6.12 29.05
CA GLN A 295 -2.61 -5.38 30.22
C GLN A 295 -1.56 -5.27 31.33
N GLU A 296 -0.87 -6.36 31.63
CA GLU A 296 0.16 -6.43 32.67
C GLU A 296 1.38 -5.58 32.32
N LYS A 297 1.80 -5.59 31.05
CA LYS A 297 3.05 -4.95 30.62
C LYS A 297 2.87 -3.51 30.15
N PHE A 298 1.76 -3.20 29.48
CA PHE A 298 1.56 -1.91 28.81
C PHE A 298 0.34 -1.14 29.31
N GLY A 299 -0.68 -1.83 29.82
CA GLY A 299 -1.89 -1.21 30.37
C GLY A 299 -2.54 -0.24 29.38
N ALA A 300 -2.77 1.00 29.80
CA ALA A 300 -3.44 2.03 29.00
C ALA A 300 -2.64 2.50 27.76
N ARG A 301 -1.35 2.16 27.65
CA ARG A 301 -0.53 2.49 26.47
C ARG A 301 -0.97 1.71 25.22
N VAL A 302 -1.76 0.65 25.37
CA VAL A 302 -2.27 -0.15 24.25
C VAL A 302 -3.80 -0.13 24.26
N LYS A 303 -4.38 0.07 23.08
CA LYS A 303 -5.84 -0.01 22.88
C LYS A 303 -6.23 -1.22 22.05
N PHE A 304 -7.34 -1.84 22.46
CA PHE A 304 -8.03 -2.80 21.61
C PHE A 304 -9.13 -2.08 20.82
N LEU A 305 -9.05 -2.14 19.49
CA LEU A 305 -9.99 -1.47 18.60
C LEU A 305 -10.53 -2.46 17.57
N THR A 306 -11.73 -2.19 17.05
CA THR A 306 -12.25 -2.83 15.83
C THR A 306 -11.73 -2.11 14.59
N PHE A 307 -11.78 -2.74 13.41
CA PHE A 307 -11.39 -2.07 12.15
C PHE A 307 -12.16 -0.77 11.91
N ARG A 308 -13.46 -0.72 12.26
CA ARG A 308 -14.28 0.49 12.15
C ARG A 308 -13.79 1.62 13.05
N GLU A 309 -13.31 1.31 14.24
CA GLU A 309 -12.78 2.32 15.16
C GLU A 309 -11.41 2.81 14.72
N VAL A 310 -10.58 1.93 14.16
CA VAL A 310 -9.31 2.32 13.53
C VAL A 310 -9.58 3.27 12.37
N LEU A 311 -10.45 2.90 11.43
CA LEU A 311 -10.84 3.75 10.29
C LEU A 311 -11.36 5.11 10.77
N ARG A 312 -12.28 5.12 11.73
CA ARG A 312 -12.82 6.38 12.29
C ARG A 312 -11.72 7.27 12.86
N ARG A 313 -10.76 6.72 13.59
CA ARG A 313 -9.66 7.50 14.20
C ARG A 313 -8.68 8.02 13.14
N LEU A 314 -8.36 7.21 12.12
CA LEU A 314 -7.63 7.68 10.94
C LEU A 314 -8.35 8.86 10.28
N GLU A 315 -9.63 8.74 9.97
CA GLU A 315 -10.38 9.81 9.31
C GLU A 315 -10.49 11.07 10.18
N GLN A 316 -10.86 10.92 11.46
CA GLN A 316 -11.10 12.05 12.35
C GLN A 316 -9.82 12.78 12.74
N ASN A 317 -8.78 12.06 13.16
CA ASN A 317 -7.61 12.66 13.78
C ASN A 317 -6.46 12.88 12.77
N LEU A 318 -6.24 11.94 11.86
CA LEU A 318 -5.18 12.00 10.84
C LEU A 318 -5.63 12.75 9.59
N LEU A 319 -6.87 12.56 9.15
CA LEU A 319 -7.40 13.19 7.93
C LEU A 319 -8.35 14.36 8.20
N LYS A 320 -8.41 14.88 9.44
CA LYS A 320 -9.20 16.08 9.81
C LYS A 320 -10.69 15.95 9.42
N GLY A 321 -11.25 14.76 9.63
CA GLY A 321 -12.64 14.43 9.30
C GLY A 321 -12.90 14.13 7.83
N GLN A 322 -11.86 14.06 7.00
CA GLN A 322 -11.94 13.63 5.61
C GLN A 322 -11.65 12.12 5.50
N SER A 323 -11.99 11.53 4.36
CA SER A 323 -11.76 10.12 4.02
C SER A 323 -10.82 10.00 2.82
N LEU A 324 -10.23 8.82 2.60
CA LEU A 324 -9.51 8.54 1.35
C LEU A 324 -10.44 8.50 0.14
N ARG A 325 -11.68 8.05 0.37
CA ARG A 325 -12.70 7.86 -0.67
C ARG A 325 -13.83 8.89 -0.53
N ASP A 326 -14.29 9.46 -1.63
CA ASP A 326 -15.45 10.36 -1.65
C ASP A 326 -16.77 9.59 -1.44
N SER A 327 -17.92 10.27 -1.46
CA SER A 327 -19.24 9.63 -1.27
C SER A 327 -19.57 8.58 -2.34
N GLU A 328 -18.93 8.67 -3.50
CA GLU A 328 -19.08 7.73 -4.62
C GLU A 328 -17.97 6.67 -4.63
N GLY A 329 -17.10 6.64 -3.61
CA GLY A 329 -16.02 5.67 -3.50
C GLY A 329 -14.79 5.98 -4.38
N ARG A 330 -14.66 7.17 -4.95
CA ARG A 330 -13.50 7.59 -5.76
C ARG A 330 -12.43 8.25 -4.89
N ASP A 331 -11.24 8.50 -5.45
CA ASP A 331 -10.16 9.22 -4.75
C ASP A 331 -10.68 10.59 -4.25
N ASN A 332 -10.48 10.88 -2.96
CA ASN A 332 -10.89 12.12 -2.31
C ASN A 332 -9.72 13.11 -2.14
N GLY A 333 -8.66 13.01 -2.94
CA GLY A 333 -7.58 13.98 -2.99
C GLY A 333 -6.68 13.99 -1.76
N VAL A 334 -6.52 12.84 -1.08
CA VAL A 334 -5.63 12.67 0.07
C VAL A 334 -4.34 11.98 -0.35
N ARG A 335 -3.18 12.50 0.07
CA ARG A 335 -1.86 11.87 -0.11
C ARG A 335 -1.14 11.80 1.23
N ILE A 336 -0.47 10.68 1.46
CA ILE A 336 0.29 10.41 2.69
C ILE A 336 1.74 10.21 2.29
N LEU A 337 2.61 11.08 2.78
CA LEU A 337 4.01 11.16 2.38
C LEU A 337 4.83 11.93 3.41
N ASP A 338 6.12 11.62 3.51
CA ASP A 338 7.07 12.35 4.37
C ASP A 338 7.55 13.62 3.65
N ILE A 339 6.97 14.77 3.99
CA ILE A 339 7.19 16.03 3.26
C ILE A 339 8.51 16.67 3.68
N ASN A 340 8.80 16.66 4.97
CA ASN A 340 9.98 17.33 5.53
C ASN A 340 11.23 16.43 5.62
N GLY A 341 11.10 15.13 5.34
CA GLY A 341 12.21 14.16 5.38
C GLY A 341 12.56 13.69 6.80
N ASP A 342 11.66 13.82 7.77
CA ASP A 342 11.94 13.46 9.16
C ASP A 342 11.72 11.97 9.48
N GLY A 343 11.16 11.21 8.54
CA GLY A 343 10.89 9.77 8.69
C GLY A 343 9.55 9.45 9.36
N TRP A 344 8.65 10.43 9.50
CA TRP A 344 7.24 10.24 9.82
C TRP A 344 6.35 10.64 8.64
N MET A 345 5.15 10.08 8.60
CA MET A 345 4.18 10.38 7.57
C MET A 345 3.45 11.70 7.82
N ASP A 346 3.50 12.59 6.83
CA ASP A 346 2.71 13.81 6.74
C ASP A 346 1.52 13.61 5.80
N ILE A 347 0.58 14.58 5.82
CA ILE A 347 -0.70 14.47 5.10
C ILE A 347 -0.92 15.68 4.21
N VAL A 348 -1.20 15.43 2.94
CA VAL A 348 -1.82 16.42 2.04
C VAL A 348 -3.28 16.05 1.88
N ILE A 349 -4.17 16.99 2.16
CA ILE A 349 -5.60 16.91 1.81
C ILE A 349 -5.85 18.04 0.83
N ALA A 350 -6.19 17.70 -0.40
CA ALA A 350 -6.29 18.64 -1.52
C ALA A 350 -7.56 18.36 -2.33
N ASN A 351 -8.72 18.36 -1.66
CA ASN A 351 -10.02 18.17 -2.30
C ASN A 351 -10.80 19.48 -2.42
N GLY A 352 -12.02 19.43 -2.96
CA GLY A 352 -12.88 20.60 -3.12
C GLY A 352 -13.25 21.29 -1.80
N GLN A 353 -13.19 20.59 -0.67
CA GLN A 353 -13.54 21.12 0.66
C GLN A 353 -12.33 21.68 1.42
N LEU A 354 -11.15 21.07 1.25
CA LEU A 354 -9.98 21.35 2.06
C LEU A 354 -8.68 21.25 1.24
N GLN A 355 -7.82 22.26 1.36
CA GLN A 355 -6.46 22.29 0.81
C GLN A 355 -5.44 22.57 1.90
N VAL A 356 -5.07 21.54 2.67
CA VAL A 356 -4.16 21.64 3.81
C VAL A 356 -3.05 20.61 3.73
N THR A 357 -1.86 21.01 4.15
CA THR A 357 -0.75 20.14 4.48
C THR A 357 -0.63 20.05 5.99
N ARG A 358 -0.52 18.84 6.53
CA ARG A 358 -0.37 18.57 7.96
C ARG A 358 0.97 17.88 8.17
N ILE A 359 1.87 18.56 8.87
CA ILE A 359 3.20 18.07 9.26
C ILE A 359 3.14 17.49 10.67
N TRP A 360 3.59 16.26 10.86
CA TRP A 360 3.63 15.66 12.18
C TRP A 360 4.81 16.20 13.00
N ARG A 361 4.58 16.47 14.29
CA ARG A 361 5.64 16.84 15.24
C ARG A 361 5.76 15.75 16.31
N PRO A 362 6.71 14.81 16.18
CA PRO A 362 6.80 13.68 17.09
C PRO A 362 7.12 14.11 18.54
N GLU A 363 7.89 15.18 18.75
CA GLU A 363 8.27 15.65 20.08
C GLU A 363 7.08 16.16 20.89
N SER A 364 6.11 16.81 20.22
CA SER A 364 4.91 17.35 20.85
C SER A 364 3.65 16.52 20.59
N CYS A 365 3.76 15.42 19.85
CA CYS A 365 2.65 14.57 19.41
C CYS A 365 1.48 15.38 18.82
N SER A 366 1.80 16.31 17.91
CA SER A 366 0.82 17.27 17.38
C SER A 366 0.99 17.53 15.89
N TRP A 367 -0.10 17.96 15.23
CA TRP A 367 -0.08 18.37 13.83
C TRP A 367 0.18 19.87 13.69
N HIS A 368 1.15 20.23 12.83
CA HIS A 368 1.34 21.59 12.32
C HIS A 368 0.68 21.69 10.94
N GLU A 369 -0.20 22.67 10.74
CA GLU A 369 -1.00 22.77 9.52
C GLU A 369 -0.69 24.04 8.73
N VAL A 370 -0.53 23.89 7.41
CA VAL A 370 -0.34 25.00 6.47
C VAL A 370 -1.16 24.80 5.20
N PRO A 371 -1.49 25.85 4.45
CA PRO A 371 -2.24 25.71 3.18
C PRO A 371 -1.48 24.89 2.14
N PHE A 372 -2.19 24.05 1.38
CA PHE A 372 -1.67 23.37 0.19
C PHE A 372 -2.09 24.16 -1.08
N PRO A 373 -1.21 24.32 -2.10
CA PRO A 373 -1.42 25.30 -3.17
C PRO A 373 -2.35 24.86 -4.32
N ALA A 374 -2.89 23.63 -4.30
CA ALA A 374 -3.68 23.10 -5.42
C ALA A 374 -4.86 22.23 -4.97
N VAL A 375 -5.87 22.12 -5.85
CA VAL A 375 -6.97 21.15 -5.73
C VAL A 375 -6.64 19.93 -6.57
N LEU A 376 -6.36 18.80 -5.94
CA LEU A 376 -6.07 17.54 -6.61
C LEU A 376 -7.37 16.90 -7.10
N VAL A 377 -8.42 16.88 -6.27
CA VAL A 377 -9.75 16.39 -6.64
C VAL A 377 -10.82 17.42 -6.30
N ALA A 378 -11.44 18.03 -7.31
CA ALA A 378 -12.68 18.77 -7.12
C ALA A 378 -13.83 17.77 -6.91
N GLY A 379 -14.59 17.95 -5.83
CA GLY A 379 -15.85 17.21 -5.64
C GLY A 379 -16.88 17.61 -6.70
N GLU A 380 -17.87 16.76 -6.94
CA GLU A 380 -18.93 17.01 -7.94
C GLU A 380 -19.91 18.13 -7.54
N GLU A 381 -19.94 18.57 -6.28
CA GLU A 381 -20.88 19.60 -5.81
C GLU A 381 -20.30 21.05 -5.83
N GLU A 382 -21.03 21.90 -6.56
CA GLU A 382 -21.21 23.37 -6.50
C GLU A 382 -20.02 24.34 -6.41
N THR A 383 -18.77 23.90 -6.28
CA THR A 383 -17.65 24.85 -6.06
C THR A 383 -17.07 25.47 -7.35
N GLY A 384 -17.45 24.98 -8.54
CA GLY A 384 -16.80 25.39 -9.80
C GLY A 384 -15.29 25.08 -9.84
N ALA A 385 -14.78 24.36 -8.84
CA ALA A 385 -13.38 23.96 -8.74
C ALA A 385 -13.07 22.88 -9.78
N GLN A 386 -11.83 22.86 -10.26
CA GLN A 386 -11.35 21.89 -11.22
C GLN A 386 -10.30 21.00 -10.56
N SER A 387 -10.38 19.68 -10.78
CA SER A 387 -9.31 18.75 -10.41
C SER A 387 -8.08 19.00 -11.27
N PHE A 388 -6.90 19.00 -10.64
CA PHE A 388 -5.62 19.17 -11.33
C PHE A 388 -4.78 17.90 -11.22
N GLU A 389 -4.00 17.60 -12.26
CA GLU A 389 -2.95 16.60 -12.19
C GLU A 389 -1.80 17.16 -11.34
N VAL A 390 -1.45 16.45 -10.27
CA VAL A 390 -0.46 16.86 -9.28
C VAL A 390 0.55 15.73 -9.11
N ARG A 391 1.84 16.05 -9.24
CA ARG A 391 2.95 15.08 -9.09
C ARG A 391 3.94 15.55 -8.04
N PHE A 392 4.37 14.63 -7.20
CA PHE A 392 5.33 14.88 -6.14
C PHE A 392 6.71 14.35 -6.55
N GLY A 393 7.76 15.11 -6.27
CA GLY A 393 9.14 14.76 -6.57
C GLY A 393 10.10 15.36 -5.56
N LEU A 394 11.41 15.19 -5.81
CA LEU A 394 12.46 15.79 -5.00
C LEU A 394 13.36 16.68 -5.87
N LEU A 395 13.70 17.87 -5.38
CA LEU A 395 14.56 18.84 -6.07
C LEU A 395 15.58 19.50 -5.15
N GLY A 396 16.74 19.85 -5.71
CA GLY A 396 17.79 20.67 -5.08
C GLY A 396 18.89 19.88 -4.35
N GLU A 397 20.00 20.55 -4.03
CA GLU A 397 21.22 19.95 -3.44
C GLU A 397 21.00 19.34 -2.03
N SER A 398 19.94 19.76 -1.34
CA SER A 398 19.38 19.06 -0.18
C SER A 398 17.94 18.73 -0.57
N PRO A 399 17.68 17.54 -1.14
CA PRO A 399 16.47 17.30 -1.92
C PRO A 399 15.21 17.56 -1.10
N LYS A 400 14.44 18.56 -1.55
CA LYS A 400 13.18 18.96 -0.92
C LYS A 400 12.01 18.48 -1.76
N VAL A 401 10.91 18.18 -1.09
CA VAL A 401 9.68 17.78 -1.77
C VAL A 401 9.18 18.94 -2.63
N CYS A 402 8.98 18.65 -3.91
CA CYS A 402 8.36 19.55 -4.86
C CYS A 402 7.00 19.01 -5.32
N VAL A 403 6.18 19.92 -5.83
CA VAL A 403 4.89 19.60 -6.42
C VAL A 403 4.77 20.30 -7.77
N LEU A 404 4.59 19.53 -8.83
CA LEU A 404 4.20 20.03 -10.15
C LEU A 404 2.69 19.94 -10.28
N VAL A 405 2.04 21.07 -10.58
CA VAL A 405 0.59 21.18 -10.76
C VAL A 405 0.30 21.53 -12.20
N ARG A 406 -0.50 20.71 -12.88
CA ARG A 406 -0.97 20.97 -14.25
C ARG A 406 -2.39 21.50 -14.27
N LYS A 407 -2.56 22.69 -14.84
CA LYS A 407 -3.82 23.40 -15.04
C LYS A 407 -4.01 23.65 -16.54
N GLY A 408 -4.49 22.64 -17.25
CA GLY A 408 -4.63 22.64 -18.70
C GLY A 408 -3.26 22.55 -19.34
N SER A 409 -2.92 23.58 -20.11
CA SER A 409 -1.59 23.80 -20.67
C SER A 409 -0.63 24.51 -19.70
N GLN A 410 -1.11 25.09 -18.60
CA GLN A 410 -0.24 25.75 -17.62
C GLN A 410 0.36 24.74 -16.63
N LEU A 411 1.64 24.95 -16.30
CA LEU A 411 2.34 24.23 -15.25
C LEU A 411 2.80 25.21 -14.17
N ASP A 412 2.59 24.84 -12.90
CA ASP A 412 3.13 25.54 -11.73
C ASP A 412 4.02 24.59 -10.92
N LEU A 413 5.18 25.05 -10.47
CA LEU A 413 6.09 24.30 -9.59
C LEU A 413 6.14 24.94 -8.21
N TRP A 414 5.96 24.12 -7.18
CA TRP A 414 6.05 24.48 -5.77
C TRP A 414 7.09 23.62 -5.07
N VAL A 415 7.74 24.15 -4.04
CA VAL A 415 8.65 23.39 -3.19
C VAL A 415 8.34 23.64 -1.72
N TRP A 416 8.47 22.59 -0.91
CA TRP A 416 8.44 22.68 0.54
C TRP A 416 9.71 23.33 1.08
N HIS A 417 9.58 24.48 1.74
CA HIS A 417 10.70 25.18 2.38
C HIS A 417 10.22 26.08 3.52
N GLU A 418 11.00 26.17 4.60
CA GLU A 418 10.66 26.99 5.77
C GLU A 418 9.24 26.71 6.29
N GLU A 419 8.88 25.43 6.35
CA GLU A 419 7.57 24.97 6.86
C GLU A 419 6.37 25.44 6.03
N MET A 420 6.56 25.75 4.74
CA MET A 420 5.48 26.16 3.84
C MET A 420 5.74 25.77 2.38
N TRP A 421 4.67 25.75 1.57
CA TRP A 421 4.78 25.63 0.12
C TRP A 421 5.11 26.99 -0.50
N GLN A 422 6.23 27.07 -1.21
CA GLN A 422 6.66 28.26 -1.93
C GLN A 422 6.65 28.00 -3.44
N GLN A 423 6.00 28.88 -4.21
CA GLN A 423 6.04 28.79 -5.66
C GLN A 423 7.46 29.11 -6.14
N VAL A 424 8.00 28.28 -7.03
CA VAL A 424 9.33 28.52 -7.61
C VAL A 424 9.18 29.52 -8.76
N PRO A 425 9.77 30.73 -8.67
CA PRO A 425 9.70 31.69 -9.77
C PRO A 425 10.36 31.12 -11.03
N ALA A 426 9.66 31.16 -12.15
CA ALA A 426 10.08 30.52 -13.40
C ALA A 426 10.42 29.02 -13.27
N GLY A 427 9.86 28.30 -12.28
CA GLY A 427 10.17 26.90 -12.00
C GLY A 427 9.75 25.89 -13.07
N THR A 428 9.07 26.35 -14.12
CA THR A 428 8.63 25.53 -15.26
C THR A 428 9.31 25.94 -16.58
N GLU A 429 10.31 26.82 -16.51
CA GLU A 429 11.15 27.17 -17.66
C GLU A 429 11.84 25.92 -18.23
N GLY A 430 11.77 25.78 -19.55
CA GLY A 430 12.28 24.61 -20.27
C GLY A 430 11.24 23.51 -20.50
N LEU A 431 10.02 23.67 -19.96
CA LEU A 431 8.89 22.74 -20.16
C LEU A 431 7.85 23.27 -21.16
N GLU A 432 8.17 24.29 -21.97
CA GLU A 432 7.20 24.93 -22.86
C GLU A 432 6.60 23.94 -23.88
N GLU A 433 7.39 22.94 -24.33
CA GLU A 433 6.90 21.89 -25.24
C GLU A 433 5.82 20.99 -24.60
N LEU A 434 5.81 20.87 -23.26
CA LEU A 434 4.79 20.10 -22.55
C LEU A 434 3.45 20.82 -22.53
N ALA A 435 3.47 22.14 -22.34
CA ALA A 435 2.28 22.99 -22.35
C ALA A 435 1.51 22.86 -23.68
N GLU A 436 2.23 22.73 -24.80
CA GLU A 436 1.62 22.53 -26.13
C GLU A 436 1.09 21.10 -26.33
N ALA A 437 1.76 20.10 -25.77
CA ALA A 437 1.37 18.69 -25.93
C ALA A 437 0.18 18.29 -25.03
N PHE A 438 0.02 18.96 -23.89
CA PHE A 438 -1.07 18.72 -22.96
C PHE A 438 -2.32 19.51 -23.38
N GLY A 439 -3.42 18.79 -23.60
CA GLY A 439 -4.72 19.41 -23.88
C GLY A 439 -5.37 20.01 -22.63
N GLU A 440 -6.54 20.60 -22.81
CA GLU A 440 -7.32 21.30 -21.78
C GLU A 440 -7.92 20.39 -20.68
N VAL A 441 -7.84 19.06 -20.80
CA VAL A 441 -8.39 18.13 -19.81
C VAL A 441 -7.42 18.00 -18.64
N ASN A 442 -7.81 18.46 -17.45
CA ASN A 442 -6.91 18.62 -16.30
C ASN A 442 -6.70 17.37 -15.44
N SER A 443 -7.65 16.43 -15.46
CA SER A 443 -7.68 15.29 -14.51
C SER A 443 -7.18 13.97 -15.08
N GLN A 444 -6.85 13.91 -16.37
CA GLN A 444 -6.30 12.72 -17.00
C GLN A 444 -4.80 12.61 -16.70
N ASP A 445 -4.33 11.41 -16.33
CA ASP A 445 -2.89 11.13 -16.22
C ASP A 445 -2.23 11.29 -17.59
N THR A 446 -1.26 12.18 -17.68
CA THR A 446 -0.55 12.49 -18.93
C THR A 446 0.76 11.71 -19.10
N GLY A 447 1.09 10.84 -18.14
CA GLY A 447 2.32 10.07 -18.11
C GLY A 447 3.50 10.83 -17.47
N ILE A 448 3.24 11.89 -16.70
CA ILE A 448 4.27 12.61 -15.93
C ILE A 448 4.64 11.79 -14.69
N ARG A 449 5.94 11.55 -14.47
CA ARG A 449 6.49 10.92 -13.26
C ARG A 449 7.77 11.66 -12.84
N PHE A 450 7.96 11.84 -11.54
CA PHE A 450 9.26 12.23 -10.98
C PHE A 450 10.04 10.98 -10.62
N ARG A 451 11.24 10.81 -11.15
CA ARG A 451 12.14 9.70 -10.83
C ARG A 451 13.57 10.18 -10.85
N ASP A 452 14.31 9.87 -9.80
CA ASP A 452 15.76 9.98 -9.77
C ASP A 452 16.31 8.77 -10.54
N VAL A 453 16.71 9.00 -11.80
CA VAL A 453 17.22 7.93 -12.68
C VAL A 453 18.73 7.96 -12.82
N ASP A 454 19.41 9.01 -12.34
CA ASP A 454 20.87 9.10 -12.35
C ASP A 454 21.53 8.90 -10.98
N GLY A 455 20.72 8.75 -9.93
CA GLY A 455 21.17 8.43 -8.57
C GLY A 455 21.72 9.63 -7.81
N ASP A 456 21.51 10.85 -8.27
CA ASP A 456 22.02 12.07 -7.63
C ASP A 456 21.12 12.59 -6.47
N GLY A 457 19.95 11.95 -6.27
CA GLY A 457 18.96 12.31 -5.25
C GLY A 457 17.93 13.35 -5.71
N ILE A 458 18.07 13.91 -6.91
CA ILE A 458 17.17 14.85 -7.55
C ILE A 458 16.35 14.08 -8.59
N CYS A 459 15.05 14.36 -8.67
CA CYS A 459 14.23 13.71 -9.68
C CYS A 459 14.37 14.37 -11.06
N GLU A 460 14.58 13.55 -12.08
CA GLU A 460 14.17 13.85 -13.45
C GLU A 460 12.65 13.93 -13.55
N LEU A 461 12.19 14.75 -14.49
CA LEU A 461 10.82 14.74 -14.96
C LEU A 461 10.72 13.83 -16.19
N LEU A 462 10.13 12.66 -16.00
CA LEU A 462 9.81 11.72 -17.07
C LEU A 462 8.38 12.01 -17.56
N VAL A 463 8.21 12.29 -18.85
CA VAL A 463 6.91 12.37 -19.50
C VAL A 463 6.87 11.29 -20.55
N ALA A 464 6.03 10.27 -20.36
CA ALA A 464 5.90 9.19 -21.33
C ALA A 464 4.43 8.81 -21.51
N GLY A 465 3.76 9.53 -22.42
CA GLY A 465 2.38 9.28 -22.81
C GLY A 465 2.21 9.38 -24.34
N PRO A 466 1.03 9.08 -24.89
CA PRO A 466 0.86 9.00 -26.34
C PRO A 466 1.00 10.33 -27.09
N ARG A 467 0.89 11.44 -26.36
CA ARG A 467 1.03 12.80 -26.91
C ARG A 467 2.44 13.38 -26.77
N CYS A 468 3.23 12.88 -25.82
CA CYS A 468 4.56 13.40 -25.52
C CYS A 468 5.43 12.33 -24.88
N ASN A 469 6.68 12.22 -25.36
CA ASN A 469 7.70 11.40 -24.71
C ASN A 469 9.03 12.18 -24.60
N ARG A 470 9.35 12.61 -23.39
CA ARG A 470 10.47 13.49 -23.05
C ARG A 470 10.98 13.22 -21.63
N VAL A 471 12.27 13.48 -21.43
CA VAL A 471 12.95 13.39 -20.13
C VAL A 471 13.67 14.70 -19.89
N PHE A 472 13.50 15.28 -18.72
CA PHE A 472 14.17 16.53 -18.32
C PHE A 472 14.91 16.33 -17.00
N SER A 473 16.12 16.87 -16.91
CA SER A 473 16.84 17.02 -15.64
C SER A 473 16.67 18.43 -15.11
N TRP A 474 16.55 18.58 -13.79
CA TRP A 474 16.57 19.90 -13.16
C TRP A 474 18.00 20.42 -13.07
N GLN A 475 18.28 21.58 -13.67
CA GLN A 475 19.57 22.24 -13.53
C GLN A 475 19.45 23.47 -12.65
N THR A 476 20.15 23.44 -11.53
CA THR A 476 20.32 24.60 -10.67
C THR A 476 21.20 25.65 -11.36
N ASP A 477 20.70 26.88 -11.49
CA ASP A 477 21.40 28.07 -11.99
C ASP A 477 21.64 29.07 -10.84
N LEU A 478 22.77 28.87 -10.15
CA LEU A 478 23.25 29.82 -9.13
C LEU A 478 23.85 31.11 -9.74
N SER A 479 24.06 31.15 -11.06
CA SER A 479 24.84 32.20 -11.72
C SER A 479 24.04 33.42 -12.15
N ASN A 480 22.70 33.35 -12.15
CA ASN A 480 21.81 34.45 -12.55
C ASN A 480 21.31 35.28 -11.34
N PRO A 481 21.82 36.50 -11.10
CA PRO A 481 21.48 37.30 -9.92
C PRO A 481 20.02 37.77 -9.89
N ALA A 482 19.38 37.93 -11.06
CA ALA A 482 17.98 38.35 -11.16
C ALA A 482 17.00 37.24 -10.72
N ARG A 483 17.44 35.97 -10.76
CA ARG A 483 16.68 34.82 -10.25
C ARG A 483 16.93 34.53 -8.77
N ASN A 484 17.99 35.12 -8.21
CA ASN A 484 18.38 34.96 -6.81
C ASN A 484 18.03 36.17 -5.93
N SER A 485 17.59 37.29 -6.51
CA SER A 485 17.20 38.48 -5.77
C SER A 485 15.93 38.25 -4.95
N GLY A 486 16.00 38.44 -3.62
CA GLY A 486 14.86 38.32 -2.71
C GLY A 486 14.71 36.95 -2.04
N ARG A 487 15.69 36.04 -2.19
CA ARG A 487 15.67 34.72 -1.56
C ARG A 487 16.27 34.71 -0.16
N THR A 488 15.71 33.88 0.70
CA THR A 488 16.32 33.49 1.97
C THR A 488 17.42 32.45 1.72
N GLU A 489 18.44 32.47 2.57
CA GLU A 489 19.54 31.51 2.55
C GLU A 489 18.98 30.10 2.76
N GLY A 490 19.27 29.18 1.83
CA GLY A 490 18.75 27.80 1.88
C GLY A 490 17.44 27.55 1.14
N ALA A 491 16.82 28.53 0.46
CA ALA A 491 15.72 28.28 -0.48
C ALA A 491 16.14 27.39 -1.65
N VAL A 492 15.19 26.68 -2.30
CA VAL A 492 15.57 25.91 -3.51
C VAL A 492 16.12 26.88 -4.55
N PRO A 493 17.37 26.66 -5.00
CA PRO A 493 18.01 27.58 -5.93
C PRO A 493 17.27 27.58 -7.27
N ALA A 494 17.44 28.67 -8.01
CA ALA A 494 16.68 28.91 -9.24
C ALA A 494 17.22 27.91 -10.22
N GLY A 495 16.34 27.27 -10.95
CA GLY A 495 16.76 26.32 -11.94
C GLY A 495 15.86 26.39 -13.14
N ARG A 496 16.18 25.52 -14.08
CA ARG A 496 15.40 25.29 -15.28
C ARG A 496 15.42 23.81 -15.59
N TRP A 497 14.39 23.36 -16.27
CA TRP A 497 14.35 22.03 -16.84
C TRP A 497 15.19 22.00 -18.11
N VAL A 498 16.06 21.01 -18.24
CA VAL A 498 16.87 20.81 -19.43
C VAL A 498 16.51 19.46 -20.06
N PRO A 499 16.06 19.45 -21.33
CA PRO A 499 15.73 18.21 -22.00
C PRO A 499 16.96 17.34 -22.17
N ARG A 500 16.80 16.04 -21.91
CA ARG A 500 17.82 15.01 -22.13
C ARG A 500 17.75 14.50 -23.59
N PRO A 501 18.86 13.98 -24.14
CA PRO A 501 18.90 13.50 -25.52
C PRO A 501 18.19 12.14 -25.74
N TYR A 502 17.56 11.59 -24.71
CA TYR A 502 16.86 10.30 -24.71
C TYR A 502 15.45 10.43 -24.14
N THR A 503 14.67 9.37 -24.33
CA THR A 503 13.27 9.25 -23.92
C THR A 503 13.06 7.96 -23.16
N VAL A 504 11.95 7.83 -22.42
CA VAL A 504 11.57 6.54 -21.81
C VAL A 504 11.14 5.57 -22.92
N PRO A 505 11.69 4.34 -23.01
CA PRO A 505 11.23 3.33 -23.96
C PRO A 505 9.79 2.85 -23.68
N GLY A 506 8.82 3.46 -24.36
CA GLY A 506 7.40 3.15 -24.18
C GLY A 506 6.66 4.26 -23.44
N ASN A 507 5.40 4.00 -23.08
CA ASN A 507 4.54 4.97 -22.38
C ASN A 507 4.05 4.40 -21.05
N PHE A 508 3.99 5.24 -20.01
CA PHE A 508 3.34 4.90 -18.73
C PHE A 508 1.84 4.74 -18.87
N VAL A 509 1.22 5.53 -19.75
CA VAL A 509 -0.23 5.56 -19.94
C VAL A 509 -0.64 5.41 -21.40
N ASP A 510 -1.86 4.91 -21.62
CA ASP A 510 -2.49 4.80 -22.92
C ASP A 510 -3.15 6.12 -23.36
N SER A 511 -3.85 6.14 -24.50
CA SER A 511 -4.51 7.35 -25.01
C SER A 511 -5.65 7.86 -24.12
N ASN A 512 -6.12 7.02 -23.21
CA ASN A 512 -7.15 7.34 -22.23
C ASN A 512 -6.55 7.66 -20.85
N GLY A 513 -5.22 7.70 -20.71
CA GLY A 513 -4.56 7.99 -19.43
C GLY A 513 -4.60 6.81 -18.46
N ARG A 514 -4.92 5.60 -18.94
CA ARG A 514 -4.90 4.36 -18.13
C ARG A 514 -3.51 3.76 -18.13
N ASP A 515 -3.17 2.97 -17.12
CA ASP A 515 -1.89 2.25 -17.05
C ASP A 515 -1.66 1.45 -18.35
N ASN A 516 -0.49 1.64 -18.96
CA ASN A 516 -0.08 0.98 -20.19
C ASN A 516 0.89 -0.18 -19.96
N GLY A 517 1.08 -0.58 -18.70
CA GLY A 517 1.89 -1.73 -18.32
C GLY A 517 3.39 -1.45 -18.31
N LEU A 518 3.82 -0.18 -18.20
CA LEU A 518 5.23 0.18 -18.05
C LEU A 518 5.60 0.21 -16.57
N ARG A 519 6.74 -0.38 -16.22
CA ARG A 519 7.30 -0.42 -14.86
C ARG A 519 8.77 -0.01 -14.92
N LEU A 520 9.16 0.84 -13.99
CA LEU A 520 10.56 1.16 -13.73
C LEU A 520 11.03 0.28 -12.58
N VAL A 521 11.99 -0.60 -12.85
CA VAL A 521 12.40 -1.68 -11.94
C VAL A 521 13.88 -1.92 -12.12
N ASP A 522 14.63 -2.00 -11.03
CA ASP A 522 16.02 -2.47 -11.03
C ASP A 522 16.06 -3.99 -11.30
N LEU A 523 16.46 -4.41 -12.51
CA LEU A 523 16.37 -5.80 -12.94
C LEU A 523 17.61 -6.64 -12.59
N ASP A 524 18.80 -6.05 -12.47
CA ASP A 524 20.06 -6.72 -12.10
C ASP A 524 20.61 -6.33 -10.71
N ALA A 525 19.84 -5.56 -9.93
CA ALA A 525 20.21 -5.10 -8.60
C ALA A 525 21.46 -4.20 -8.60
N ASP A 526 21.67 -3.42 -9.66
CA ASP A 526 22.77 -2.47 -9.77
C ASP A 526 22.43 -1.07 -9.22
N GLY A 527 21.16 -0.84 -8.88
CA GLY A 527 20.62 0.42 -8.35
C GLY A 527 19.96 1.31 -9.39
N ASP A 528 20.13 1.04 -10.68
CA ASP A 528 19.54 1.81 -11.77
C ASP A 528 18.12 1.32 -12.10
N LEU A 529 17.26 2.23 -12.56
CA LEU A 529 15.88 1.91 -12.92
C LEU A 529 15.77 1.49 -14.39
N ASP A 530 15.68 0.19 -14.64
CA ASP A 530 15.38 -0.34 -15.98
C ASP A 530 13.89 -0.23 -16.34
N VAL A 531 13.59 -0.42 -17.62
CA VAL A 531 12.22 -0.43 -18.14
C VAL A 531 11.77 -1.85 -18.46
N LEU A 532 10.64 -2.23 -17.88
CA LEU A 532 9.86 -3.39 -18.28
C LEU A 532 8.45 -2.95 -18.67
N LEU A 533 8.09 -3.14 -19.93
CA LEU A 533 6.76 -2.90 -20.48
C LEU A 533 6.13 -4.24 -20.85
N SER A 534 4.88 -4.48 -20.44
CA SER A 534 4.11 -5.62 -20.96
C SER A 534 2.61 -5.35 -20.91
N ASN A 535 1.96 -5.30 -22.06
CA ASN A 535 0.52 -5.10 -22.21
C ASN A 535 -0.06 -6.05 -23.27
N ALA A 536 -1.32 -5.84 -23.66
CA ALA A 536 -2.01 -6.67 -24.64
C ALA A 536 -1.51 -6.48 -26.10
N GLN A 537 -0.64 -5.52 -26.37
CA GLN A 537 -0.14 -5.20 -27.72
C GLN A 537 1.34 -5.51 -27.90
N GLU A 538 2.16 -5.25 -26.89
CA GLU A 538 3.61 -5.40 -26.95
C GLU A 538 4.23 -5.66 -25.57
N TRP A 539 5.49 -6.10 -25.60
CA TRP A 539 6.37 -6.08 -24.45
C TRP A 539 7.74 -5.54 -24.85
N LEU A 540 8.46 -4.96 -23.88
CA LEU A 540 9.78 -4.38 -24.07
C LEU A 540 10.60 -4.45 -22.79
N VAL A 541 11.88 -4.76 -22.95
CA VAL A 541 12.91 -4.66 -21.89
C VAL A 541 13.97 -3.68 -22.36
N ALA A 542 14.25 -2.66 -21.56
CA ALA A 542 15.36 -1.74 -21.80
C ALA A 542 16.15 -1.52 -20.52
N ARG A 543 17.47 -1.59 -20.65
CA ARG A 543 18.39 -1.36 -19.53
C ARG A 543 18.79 0.10 -19.49
N PHE A 544 18.87 0.71 -18.32
CA PHE A 544 19.48 2.02 -18.17
C PHE A 544 21.00 1.89 -18.41
N ASP A 545 21.59 2.69 -19.30
CA ASP A 545 23.02 2.59 -19.60
C ASP A 545 23.85 3.68 -18.89
N SER A 546 23.34 4.90 -18.78
CA SER A 546 23.98 6.03 -18.09
C SER A 546 23.10 7.29 -18.15
N PRO A 547 23.33 8.29 -17.28
CA PRO A 547 22.62 9.56 -17.35
C PRO A 547 22.75 10.28 -18.69
N GLU A 548 23.85 10.14 -19.44
CA GLU A 548 24.01 10.81 -20.74
C GLU A 548 23.29 10.09 -21.89
N LYS A 549 23.13 8.77 -21.79
CA LYS A 549 22.59 7.92 -22.87
C LYS A 549 21.15 7.49 -22.65
N GLY A 550 20.70 7.43 -21.40
CA GLY A 550 19.41 6.88 -21.01
C GLY A 550 19.33 5.37 -21.20
N TRP A 551 18.13 4.91 -21.55
CA TRP A 551 17.85 3.49 -21.73
C TRP A 551 18.22 2.95 -23.11
N ARG A 552 18.84 1.78 -23.13
CA ARG A 552 19.07 0.96 -24.32
C ARG A 552 18.09 -0.19 -24.36
N ILE A 553 17.29 -0.25 -25.43
CA ILE A 553 16.33 -1.33 -25.64
C ILE A 553 17.09 -2.62 -25.97
N LEU A 554 16.92 -3.63 -25.12
CA LEU A 554 17.55 -4.94 -25.30
C LEU A 554 16.68 -5.84 -26.14
N ARG A 555 15.39 -5.92 -25.79
CA ARG A 555 14.42 -6.82 -26.40
C ARG A 555 13.05 -6.16 -26.47
N ARG A 556 12.27 -6.54 -27.47
CA ARG A 556 10.85 -6.21 -27.59
C ARG A 556 10.16 -7.26 -28.45
N GLY A 557 8.86 -7.40 -28.28
CA GLY A 557 8.08 -8.35 -29.05
C GLY A 557 6.59 -8.16 -28.85
N LYS A 558 5.83 -9.16 -29.30
CA LYS A 558 4.39 -9.25 -29.12
C LYS A 558 4.05 -10.22 -27.98
N PRO A 559 2.85 -10.08 -27.37
CA PRO A 559 2.37 -11.04 -26.40
C PRO A 559 2.38 -12.47 -26.98
N GLY A 560 2.89 -13.42 -26.20
CA GLY A 560 2.99 -14.82 -26.60
C GLY A 560 4.31 -15.22 -27.28
N ASP A 561 5.19 -14.27 -27.59
CA ASP A 561 6.55 -14.57 -28.06
C ASP A 561 7.35 -15.35 -27.00
N SER A 562 8.32 -16.16 -27.45
CA SER A 562 9.26 -16.86 -26.54
C SER A 562 9.94 -15.84 -25.62
N GLY A 563 9.94 -16.13 -24.32
CA GLY A 563 10.56 -15.26 -23.31
C GLY A 563 9.78 -13.99 -22.97
N ALA A 564 8.59 -13.77 -23.53
CA ALA A 564 7.75 -12.62 -23.18
C ALA A 564 7.41 -12.61 -21.67
N PRO A 565 7.49 -11.45 -21.00
CA PRO A 565 6.88 -11.29 -19.68
C PRO A 565 5.35 -11.51 -19.77
N PRO A 566 4.69 -11.93 -18.68
CA PRO A 566 3.24 -11.88 -18.62
C PRO A 566 2.76 -10.44 -18.76
N ALA A 567 1.61 -10.22 -19.42
CA ALA A 567 1.02 -8.90 -19.49
C ALA A 567 0.70 -8.35 -18.10
N PHE A 568 1.00 -7.07 -17.87
CA PHE A 568 0.72 -6.37 -16.61
C PHE A 568 -0.63 -5.68 -16.65
N VAL A 569 -1.11 -5.35 -17.85
CA VAL A 569 -2.44 -4.79 -18.11
C VAL A 569 -3.09 -5.46 -19.33
N ASP A 570 -4.41 -5.51 -19.36
CA ASP A 570 -5.20 -5.96 -20.52
C ASP A 570 -5.36 -4.85 -21.58
N GLU A 571 -6.13 -5.11 -22.65
CA GLU A 571 -6.39 -4.13 -23.70
C GLU A 571 -7.19 -2.89 -23.24
N ASN A 572 -7.79 -2.96 -22.05
CA ASN A 572 -8.53 -1.90 -21.41
C ASN A 572 -7.74 -1.20 -20.29
N GLY A 573 -6.45 -1.52 -20.12
CA GLY A 573 -5.62 -0.96 -19.06
C GLY A 573 -5.96 -1.50 -17.66
N ALA A 574 -6.76 -2.57 -17.55
CA ALA A 574 -7.06 -3.20 -16.27
C ALA A 574 -5.85 -3.96 -15.76
N ASN A 575 -5.56 -3.84 -14.46
CA ASN A 575 -4.37 -4.43 -13.84
C ASN A 575 -4.48 -5.97 -13.83
N LEU A 576 -3.45 -6.66 -14.31
CA LEU A 576 -3.37 -8.12 -14.39
C LEU A 576 -2.63 -8.78 -13.21
N GLY A 577 -2.33 -8.01 -12.17
CA GLY A 577 -1.87 -8.53 -10.89
C GLY A 577 -0.36 -8.70 -10.77
N ALA A 578 0.42 -7.91 -11.51
CA ALA A 578 1.87 -7.97 -11.50
C ALA A 578 2.49 -7.06 -10.42
N TRP A 579 3.46 -7.57 -9.66
CA TRP A 579 4.28 -6.78 -8.71
C TRP A 579 5.73 -7.26 -8.67
N PHE A 580 6.60 -6.47 -8.06
CA PHE A 580 8.06 -6.68 -8.06
C PHE A 580 8.54 -6.74 -6.61
N LYS A 581 9.07 -7.89 -6.19
CA LYS A 581 9.58 -8.05 -4.83
C LYS A 581 10.56 -9.21 -4.73
N PHE A 582 11.57 -9.07 -3.88
CA PHE A 582 12.57 -10.11 -3.60
C PHE A 582 13.26 -10.65 -4.86
N GLY A 583 13.66 -9.75 -5.78
CA GLY A 583 14.33 -10.10 -7.03
C GLY A 583 13.45 -10.84 -8.04
N ARG A 584 12.12 -10.77 -7.89
CA ARG A 584 11.16 -11.48 -8.74
C ARG A 584 10.07 -10.55 -9.25
N LEU A 585 9.65 -10.79 -10.48
CA LEU A 585 8.34 -10.41 -11.00
C LEU A 585 7.36 -11.48 -10.55
N TRP A 586 6.32 -11.09 -9.83
CA TRP A 586 5.21 -11.93 -9.42
C TRP A 586 3.97 -11.59 -10.23
N ILE A 587 3.11 -12.57 -10.46
CA ILE A 587 1.78 -12.34 -11.02
C ILE A 587 0.73 -13.23 -10.35
N GLN A 588 -0.38 -12.61 -9.97
CA GLN A 588 -1.52 -13.29 -9.35
C GLN A 588 -2.83 -12.70 -9.90
N ASN A 589 -3.51 -13.52 -10.71
CA ASN A 589 -4.85 -13.27 -11.24
C ASN A 589 -5.60 -14.60 -11.43
N GLU A 590 -6.81 -14.54 -11.99
CA GLU A 590 -7.70 -15.68 -12.17
C GLU A 590 -7.12 -16.82 -13.03
N HIS A 591 -6.15 -16.53 -13.88
CA HIS A 591 -5.48 -17.50 -14.76
C HIS A 591 -4.16 -18.04 -14.21
N THR A 592 -3.65 -17.49 -13.11
CA THR A 592 -2.34 -17.85 -12.56
C THR A 592 -2.42 -18.98 -11.53
N GLY A 593 -1.24 -19.49 -11.19
CA GLY A 593 -1.04 -20.43 -10.12
C GLY A 593 -1.19 -21.88 -10.56
N ARG A 594 -0.49 -22.75 -9.86
CA ARG A 594 -0.32 -24.16 -10.22
C ARG A 594 -0.44 -25.05 -8.99
N TRP A 595 -0.70 -26.32 -9.24
CA TRP A 595 -0.61 -27.33 -8.19
C TRP A 595 0.72 -28.05 -8.30
N VAL A 596 1.41 -28.23 -7.18
CA VAL A 596 2.67 -28.98 -7.09
C VAL A 596 2.54 -30.13 -6.09
N GLY A 597 3.36 -31.16 -6.25
CA GLY A 597 3.30 -32.39 -5.46
C GLY A 597 2.27 -33.42 -5.97
N GLU A 598 2.18 -34.55 -5.28
CA GLU A 598 1.35 -35.70 -5.69
C GLU A 598 0.43 -36.18 -4.56
N GLY A 599 -0.71 -36.79 -4.95
CA GLY A 599 -1.65 -37.41 -4.01
C GLY A 599 -2.13 -36.45 -2.91
N THR A 600 -1.96 -36.85 -1.65
CA THR A 600 -2.37 -36.07 -0.47
C THR A 600 -1.38 -34.98 -0.07
N THR A 601 -0.23 -34.87 -0.73
CA THR A 601 0.78 -33.82 -0.49
C THR A 601 0.66 -32.64 -1.45
N ARG A 602 -0.37 -32.66 -2.30
CA ARG A 602 -0.58 -31.65 -3.34
C ARG A 602 -0.89 -30.30 -2.70
N ILE A 603 -0.07 -29.29 -2.99
CA ILE A 603 -0.25 -27.92 -2.53
C ILE A 603 -0.53 -26.98 -3.71
N ARG A 604 -1.33 -25.95 -3.45
CA ARG A 604 -1.60 -24.87 -4.41
C ARG A 604 -0.59 -23.77 -4.20
N LEU A 605 0.09 -23.39 -5.28
CA LEU A 605 0.81 -22.13 -5.42
C LEU A 605 -0.13 -21.15 -6.12
N ALA A 606 -0.40 -20.03 -5.46
CA ALA A 606 -1.43 -19.09 -5.89
C ALA A 606 -0.95 -18.08 -6.93
N ALA A 607 0.35 -17.79 -6.96
CA ALA A 607 0.98 -16.86 -7.88
C ALA A 607 2.08 -17.57 -8.68
N ASP A 608 2.33 -17.08 -9.88
CA ASP A 608 3.51 -17.44 -10.66
C ASP A 608 4.56 -16.34 -10.51
N TRP A 609 5.83 -16.66 -10.72
CA TRP A 609 6.92 -15.70 -10.60
C TRP A 609 8.09 -16.01 -11.52
N LEU A 610 8.87 -14.98 -11.79
CA LEU A 610 10.01 -14.99 -12.70
C LEU A 610 11.18 -14.19 -12.06
N PRO A 611 12.42 -14.70 -12.04
CA PRO A 611 13.58 -13.90 -11.62
C PRO A 611 13.73 -12.65 -12.49
N LEU A 612 14.06 -11.50 -11.90
CA LEU A 612 14.21 -10.25 -12.66
C LEU A 612 15.42 -10.27 -13.59
N GLU A 613 16.55 -10.80 -13.11
CA GLU A 613 17.82 -10.90 -13.86
C GLU A 613 17.67 -11.62 -15.22
N ARG A 614 16.67 -12.50 -15.36
CA ARG A 614 16.39 -13.23 -16.61
C ARG A 614 16.02 -12.29 -17.77
N PHE A 615 15.52 -11.09 -17.46
CA PHE A 615 15.06 -10.15 -18.48
C PHE A 615 16.22 -9.42 -19.16
N LEU A 616 17.41 -9.45 -18.57
CA LEU A 616 18.61 -8.79 -19.11
C LEU A 616 19.51 -9.74 -19.93
N SER A 617 19.30 -11.06 -19.88
CA SER A 617 20.10 -12.00 -20.67
C SER A 617 19.76 -11.91 -22.16
N GLU A 618 20.75 -11.56 -22.99
CA GLU A 618 20.62 -11.56 -24.47
C GLU A 618 20.56 -12.98 -25.06
N GLU A 619 20.92 -14.02 -24.29
CA GLU A 619 20.81 -15.44 -24.68
C GLU A 619 19.49 -16.05 -24.16
N GLU A 620 18.73 -16.70 -25.04
CA GLU A 620 17.68 -17.67 -24.66
C GLU A 620 18.36 -18.86 -23.96
N LYS A 621 18.61 -18.76 -22.66
CA LYS A 621 18.86 -19.95 -21.87
C LYS A 621 17.51 -20.59 -21.59
N GLU A 622 17.25 -21.71 -22.27
CA GLU A 622 16.22 -22.67 -21.88
C GLU A 622 16.41 -22.98 -20.39
N THR A 623 15.64 -22.32 -19.51
CA THR A 623 15.49 -22.81 -18.14
C THR A 623 14.71 -24.12 -18.22
N PRO A 624 15.25 -25.24 -17.70
CA PRO A 624 14.53 -26.50 -17.72
C PRO A 624 13.28 -26.43 -16.83
N PRO A 625 12.26 -27.25 -17.13
CA PRO A 625 10.89 -27.13 -16.58
C PRO A 625 10.79 -27.30 -15.06
#